data_AF-A0A521YGH8-F1
#
_entry.id   AF-A0A521YGH8-F1
#
_cell.length_a   1.000
_cell.length_b   1.000
_cell.length_c   1.000
_cell.angle_alpha   90.00
_cell.angle_beta   90.00
_cell.angle_gamma   90.00
#
_symmetry.space_group_name_H-M   'P 1'
#
loop_
_entity.id
_entity.type
_entity.pdbx_description
1 polymer ?
#
loop_
_entity_poly.entity_id
_entity_poly.type
_entity_poly.pdbx_seq_one_letter_code
_entity_poly.pdbx_strand_id
1 'polypeptide(L)'
;MRARSRPSRAARAKLHQVNCNGALYNMAANDEPLAEALARAVKDLGGGVILYAFSNSLPMSIGKKLGIPVAGEVFADRGYADDGTLWPCGKPGAMIEDAAVAAERAVGMVEKGYLTSLSGKPVPVSADTLCLHGDQPGAVVFARAIRKAFAERGITVAAP
;
A
#
# COMPACT_ATOMS: atom_id res chain seq x y z
N MET A 1 6.76 18.85 3.56
CA MET A 1 6.42 17.79 4.53
C MET A 1 7.68 17.34 5.25
N ARG A 2 7.69 17.32 6.59
CA ARG A 2 8.83 16.77 7.35
C ARG A 2 8.52 15.31 7.69
N ALA A 3 9.25 14.37 7.10
CA ALA A 3 9.29 12.99 7.58
C ALA A 3 9.78 12.98 9.04
N ARG A 4 9.21 12.13 9.89
CA ARG A 4 9.69 11.95 11.27
C ARG A 4 11.04 11.22 11.23
N SER A 5 12.13 11.95 11.05
CA SER A 5 13.48 11.38 10.91
C SER A 5 14.33 11.43 12.19
N ARG A 6 13.74 11.76 13.34
CA ARG A 6 14.44 11.66 14.64
C ARG A 6 13.68 10.72 15.58
N PRO A 7 14.02 9.42 15.64
CA PRO A 7 13.71 8.65 16.82
C PRO A 7 14.32 9.35 18.04
N SER A 8 13.65 9.24 19.19
CA SER A 8 14.24 9.63 20.47
C SER A 8 15.61 8.95 20.60
N ARG A 9 16.56 9.63 21.25
CA ARG A 9 17.98 9.26 21.41
C ARG A 9 18.23 7.81 21.92
N ALA A 10 17.18 7.10 22.32
CA ALA A 10 17.16 5.75 22.86
C ALA A 10 17.04 4.62 21.81
N ALA A 11 16.65 4.90 20.56
CA ALA A 11 16.55 3.87 19.52
C ALA A 11 17.35 4.28 18.27
N ARG A 12 18.48 3.63 18.00
CA ARG A 12 19.24 3.76 16.74
C ARG A 12 18.51 3.09 15.58
N ALA A 13 17.29 3.53 15.29
CA ALA A 13 16.51 3.03 14.16
C ALA A 13 16.89 3.80 12.89
N LYS A 14 17.07 3.08 11.77
CA LYS A 14 17.19 3.67 10.43
C LYS A 14 15.77 3.86 9.86
N LEU A 15 15.56 4.94 9.12
CA LEU A 15 14.33 5.12 8.35
C LEU A 15 14.31 4.06 7.25
N HIS A 16 13.28 3.20 7.25
CA HIS A 16 13.15 2.12 6.27
C HIS A 16 12.34 2.55 5.04
N GLN A 17 11.21 3.22 5.25
CA GLN A 17 10.32 3.65 4.19
C GLN A 17 9.65 5.01 4.45
N VAL A 18 9.07 5.57 3.40
CA VAL A 18 8.17 6.72 3.43
C VAL A 18 6.88 6.36 2.69
N ASN A 19 5.74 6.61 3.33
CA ASN A 19 4.44 6.62 2.69
C ASN A 19 3.74 7.96 2.96
N CYS A 20 2.86 8.37 2.05
CA CYS A 20 1.94 9.48 2.32
C CYS A 20 0.72 8.98 3.08
N ASN A 21 0.05 9.87 3.81
CA ASN A 21 -1.19 9.54 4.51
C ASN A 21 -2.39 10.23 3.84
N GLY A 22 -3.52 9.53 3.81
CA GLY A 22 -4.85 10.08 3.54
C GLY A 22 -4.95 10.81 2.21
N ALA A 23 -5.44 12.05 2.26
CA ALA A 23 -5.70 12.86 1.07
C ALA A 23 -4.45 13.03 0.19
N LEU A 24 -3.27 13.24 0.77
CA LEU A 24 -2.06 13.40 -0.06
C LEU A 24 -1.72 12.10 -0.80
N TYR A 25 -1.86 10.95 -0.16
CA TYR A 25 -1.60 9.67 -0.80
C TYR A 25 -2.48 9.46 -2.03
N ASN A 26 -3.77 9.76 -1.90
CA ASN A 26 -4.74 9.63 -2.99
C ASN A 26 -4.50 10.67 -4.10
N MET A 27 -4.20 11.92 -3.75
CA MET A 27 -3.92 12.98 -4.73
C MET A 27 -2.65 12.68 -5.52
N ALA A 28 -1.57 12.32 -4.82
CA ALA A 28 -0.30 12.02 -5.44
C ALA A 28 -0.36 10.82 -6.38
N ALA A 29 -1.33 9.91 -6.22
CA ALA A 29 -1.46 8.76 -7.10
C ALA A 29 -1.63 9.15 -8.58
N ASN A 30 -2.26 10.31 -8.84
CA ASN A 30 -2.62 10.79 -10.17
C ASN A 30 -2.17 12.24 -10.48
N ASP A 31 -1.57 12.95 -9.53
CA ASP A 31 -1.02 14.30 -9.73
C ASP A 31 0.50 14.25 -9.91
N GLU A 32 0.97 14.57 -11.12
CA GLU A 32 2.39 14.46 -11.49
C GLU A 32 3.31 15.40 -10.69
N PRO A 33 3.01 16.70 -10.52
CA PRO A 33 3.81 17.58 -9.67
C PRO A 33 3.96 17.08 -8.23
N LEU A 34 2.88 16.59 -7.61
CA LEU A 34 2.91 16.02 -6.27
C LEU A 34 3.73 14.72 -6.21
N ALA A 35 3.51 13.82 -7.17
CA ALA A 35 4.23 12.56 -7.26
C ALA A 35 5.74 12.78 -7.41
N GLU A 36 6.13 13.74 -8.23
CA GLU A 36 7.54 14.09 -8.46
C GLU A 36 8.16 14.77 -7.23
N ALA A 37 7.43 15.66 -6.56
CA ALA A 37 7.88 16.26 -5.31
C ALA A 37 8.12 15.20 -4.23
N LEU A 38 7.25 14.19 -4.13
CA LEU A 38 7.40 13.09 -3.18
C LEU A 38 8.61 12.22 -3.49
N ALA A 39 8.75 11.79 -4.74
CA ALA A 39 9.86 10.92 -5.13
C ALA A 39 11.22 11.63 -4.96
N ARG A 40 11.31 12.94 -5.28
CA ARG A 40 12.51 13.75 -4.97
C ARG A 40 12.78 13.85 -3.48
N ALA A 41 11.75 14.10 -2.66
CA ALA A 41 11.93 14.17 -1.22
C ALA A 41 12.46 12.86 -0.64
N VAL A 42 12.01 11.69 -1.15
CA VAL A 42 12.57 10.39 -0.75
C VAL A 42 14.01 10.22 -1.23
N LYS A 43 14.32 10.64 -2.46
CA LYS A 43 15.68 10.62 -3.00
C LYS A 43 16.65 11.43 -2.13
N ASP A 44 16.24 12.61 -1.68
CA ASP A 44 17.05 13.51 -0.86
C ASP A 44 17.31 12.96 0.56
N LEU A 45 16.46 12.05 1.06
CA LEU A 45 16.72 11.32 2.31
C LEU A 45 17.91 10.35 2.19
N GLY A 46 18.18 9.85 0.98
CA GLY A 46 19.24 8.88 0.71
C GLY A 46 19.08 7.56 1.48
N GLY A 47 20.18 6.81 1.61
CA GLY A 47 20.24 5.63 2.51
C GLY A 47 19.39 4.43 2.12
N GLY A 48 18.85 4.38 0.89
CA GLY A 48 18.02 3.28 0.42
C GLY A 48 16.58 3.28 0.96
N VAL A 49 16.08 4.44 1.42
CA VAL A 49 14.69 4.58 1.88
C VAL A 49 13.72 4.22 0.76
N ILE A 50 12.75 3.36 1.06
CA ILE A 50 11.76 2.88 0.09
C ILE A 50 10.58 3.84 0.03
N LEU A 51 10.16 4.24 -1.18
CA LEU A 51 8.89 4.93 -1.39
C LEU A 51 7.77 3.90 -1.49
N TYR A 52 6.88 3.88 -0.50
CA TYR A 52 5.64 3.11 -0.55
C TYR A 52 4.60 3.97 -1.27
N ALA A 53 4.10 3.46 -2.38
CA ALA A 53 3.15 4.16 -3.23
C ALA A 53 2.04 3.21 -3.66
N PHE A 54 0.87 3.77 -3.93
CA PHE A 54 -0.25 3.00 -4.42
C PHE A 54 0.14 2.20 -5.66
N SER A 55 -0.27 0.94 -5.73
CA SER A 55 0.05 0.09 -6.88
C SER A 55 -0.32 0.78 -8.20
N ASN A 56 0.60 0.75 -9.17
CA ASN A 56 0.45 1.33 -10.51
C ASN A 56 0.21 2.86 -10.56
N SER A 57 0.58 3.58 -9.51
CA SER A 57 0.43 5.04 -9.44
C SER A 57 1.62 5.84 -10.01
N LEU A 58 1.43 7.15 -10.22
CA LEU A 58 2.48 8.05 -10.67
C LEU A 58 3.74 8.04 -9.78
N PRO A 59 3.65 8.12 -8.43
CA PRO A 59 4.82 8.08 -7.56
C PRO A 59 5.63 6.80 -7.73
N MET A 60 4.98 5.68 -8.03
CA MET A 60 5.66 4.41 -8.30
C MET A 60 6.51 4.51 -9.58
N SER A 61 5.91 5.02 -10.66
CA SER A 61 6.61 5.17 -11.95
C SER A 61 7.73 6.20 -11.90
N ILE A 62 7.51 7.34 -11.22
CA ILE A 62 8.48 8.42 -11.10
C ILE A 62 9.62 8.02 -10.15
N GLY A 63 9.32 7.35 -9.04
CA GLY A 63 10.35 6.82 -8.14
C GLY A 63 11.30 5.86 -8.86
N LYS A 64 10.76 4.94 -9.67
CA LYS A 64 11.57 4.05 -10.52
C LYS A 64 12.45 4.83 -11.50
N LYS A 65 11.90 5.85 -12.18
CA LYS A 65 12.67 6.73 -13.09
C LYS A 65 13.78 7.51 -12.39
N LEU A 66 13.56 7.93 -11.15
CA LEU A 66 14.55 8.65 -10.34
C LEU A 66 15.60 7.74 -9.69
N GLY A 67 15.46 6.42 -9.84
CA GLY A 67 16.39 5.41 -9.33
C GLY A 67 16.30 5.16 -7.83
N ILE A 68 15.15 5.45 -7.21
CA ILE A 68 14.92 5.14 -5.79
C ILE A 68 14.19 3.80 -5.62
N PRO A 69 14.36 3.08 -4.49
CA PRO A 69 13.56 1.91 -4.18
C PRO A 69 12.08 2.28 -4.03
N VAL A 70 11.19 1.45 -4.59
CA VAL A 70 9.75 1.67 -4.58
C VAL A 70 9.05 0.35 -4.28
N ALA A 71 8.03 0.38 -3.42
CA ALA A 71 7.13 -0.74 -3.16
C ALA A 71 5.69 -0.35 -3.51
N GLY A 72 5.03 -1.18 -4.31
CA GLY A 72 3.61 -1.11 -4.62
C GLY A 72 2.77 -1.57 -3.44
N GLU A 73 1.95 -0.67 -2.92
CA GLU A 73 1.05 -0.94 -1.81
C GLU A 73 -0.36 -1.27 -2.32
N VAL A 74 -0.92 -2.33 -1.75
CA VAL A 74 -2.29 -2.81 -2.00
C VAL A 74 -3.10 -2.87 -0.70
N PHE A 75 -4.42 -2.98 -0.84
CA PHE A 75 -5.39 -2.89 0.25
C PHE A 75 -6.42 -4.00 0.10
N ALA A 76 -6.41 -4.99 1.00
CA ALA A 76 -7.35 -6.11 0.94
C ALA A 76 -8.77 -5.73 1.37
N ASP A 77 -8.87 -4.73 2.25
CA ASP A 77 -10.09 -4.26 2.90
C ASP A 77 -10.77 -3.09 2.18
N ARG A 78 -10.22 -2.65 1.05
CA ARG A 78 -10.78 -1.55 0.25
C ARG A 78 -11.41 -2.06 -1.04
N GLY A 79 -12.50 -1.41 -1.43
CA GLY A 79 -13.07 -1.52 -2.77
C GLY A 79 -12.20 -0.79 -3.80
N TYR A 80 -12.16 -1.31 -5.03
CA TYR A 80 -11.38 -0.76 -6.14
C TYR A 80 -12.31 -0.44 -7.31
N ALA A 81 -12.03 0.67 -7.98
CA ALA A 81 -12.58 1.02 -9.28
C ALA A 81 -11.84 0.28 -10.42
N ASP A 82 -12.39 0.35 -11.63
CA ASP A 82 -11.87 -0.36 -12.82
C ASP A 82 -10.58 0.20 -13.39
N ASP A 83 -10.23 1.43 -12.99
CA ASP A 83 -8.94 2.09 -13.24
C ASP A 83 -7.90 1.72 -12.17
N GLY A 84 -8.30 0.92 -11.17
CA GLY A 84 -7.47 0.46 -10.07
C GLY A 84 -7.34 1.44 -8.92
N THR A 85 -8.00 2.59 -8.94
CA THR A 85 -8.03 3.50 -7.79
C THR A 85 -8.92 2.96 -6.67
N LEU A 86 -8.68 3.44 -5.44
CA LEU A 86 -9.53 3.09 -4.31
C LEU A 86 -10.92 3.74 -4.44
N TRP A 87 -11.95 2.95 -4.16
CA TRP A 87 -13.31 3.44 -4.14
C TRP A 87 -13.49 4.49 -3.03
N PRO A 88 -14.18 5.62 -3.31
CA PRO A 88 -14.29 6.72 -2.35
C PRO A 88 -14.91 6.30 -1.02
N CYS A 89 -14.35 6.80 0.09
CA CYS A 89 -14.88 6.53 1.42
C CYS A 89 -16.36 6.97 1.54
N GLY A 90 -17.16 6.19 2.27
CA GLY A 90 -18.58 6.46 2.49
C GLY A 90 -19.50 6.07 1.32
N LYS A 91 -18.96 5.56 0.21
CA LYS A 91 -19.76 4.94 -0.86
C LYS A 91 -20.01 3.46 -0.54
N PRO A 92 -21.14 2.89 -0.99
CA PRO A 92 -21.35 1.44 -0.93
C PRO A 92 -20.20 0.68 -1.60
N GLY A 93 -19.69 -0.36 -0.95
CA GLY A 93 -18.56 -1.15 -1.43
C GLY A 93 -17.18 -0.53 -1.19
N ALA A 94 -17.08 0.61 -0.51
CA ALA A 94 -15.78 1.24 -0.21
C ALA A 94 -14.89 0.39 0.73
N MET A 95 -15.52 -0.40 1.60
CA MET A 95 -14.87 -1.27 2.57
C MET A 95 -15.30 -2.72 2.37
N ILE A 96 -14.38 -3.63 2.60
CA ILE A 96 -14.63 -5.07 2.75
C ILE A 96 -14.56 -5.37 4.24
N GLU A 97 -15.70 -5.66 4.85
CA GLU A 97 -15.83 -5.85 6.31
C GLU A 97 -15.65 -7.30 6.76
N ASP A 98 -15.72 -8.24 5.82
CA ASP A 98 -15.48 -9.66 6.08
C ASP A 98 -13.99 -10.00 5.99
N ALA A 99 -13.42 -10.47 7.10
CA ALA A 99 -12.01 -10.80 7.20
C ALA A 99 -11.59 -11.99 6.33
N ALA A 100 -12.48 -12.95 6.07
CA ALA A 100 -12.18 -14.08 5.18
C ALA A 100 -12.16 -13.63 3.72
N VAL A 101 -13.09 -12.76 3.33
CA VAL A 101 -13.09 -12.14 1.99
C VAL A 101 -11.81 -11.32 1.77
N ALA A 102 -11.40 -10.51 2.75
CA ALA A 102 -10.15 -9.76 2.67
C ALA A 102 -8.91 -10.67 2.59
N ALA A 103 -8.88 -11.78 3.35
CA ALA A 103 -7.79 -12.74 3.29
C ALA A 103 -7.65 -13.38 1.90
N GLU A 104 -8.76 -13.83 1.30
CA GLU A 104 -8.75 -14.38 -0.07
C GLU A 104 -8.33 -13.34 -1.11
N ARG A 105 -8.77 -12.08 -0.94
CA ARG A 105 -8.33 -10.97 -1.78
C ARG A 105 -6.82 -10.73 -1.67
N ALA A 106 -6.28 -10.74 -0.45
CA ALA A 106 -4.85 -10.58 -0.21
C ALA A 106 -4.04 -11.69 -0.88
N VAL A 107 -4.45 -12.95 -0.72
CA VAL A 107 -3.82 -14.10 -1.37
C VAL A 107 -3.87 -13.95 -2.89
N GLY A 108 -5.04 -13.59 -3.43
CA GLY A 108 -5.22 -13.39 -4.87
C GLY A 108 -4.31 -12.30 -5.44
N MET A 109 -4.14 -11.17 -4.74
CA MET A 109 -3.25 -10.10 -5.16
C MET A 109 -1.79 -10.56 -5.24
N VAL A 110 -1.32 -11.33 -4.25
CA VAL A 110 0.06 -11.82 -4.19
C VAL A 110 0.31 -12.94 -5.21
N GLU A 111 -0.58 -13.92 -5.31
CA GLU A 111 -0.37 -15.09 -6.19
C GLU A 111 -0.64 -14.78 -7.66
N LYS A 112 -1.64 -13.92 -7.96
CA LYS A 112 -2.13 -13.69 -9.32
C LYS A 112 -1.70 -12.35 -9.90
N GLY A 113 -1.24 -11.41 -9.08
CA GLY A 113 -0.86 -10.07 -9.52
C GLY A 113 -2.05 -9.19 -9.97
N TYR A 114 -3.27 -9.53 -9.56
CA TYR A 114 -4.46 -8.72 -9.82
C TYR A 114 -5.50 -8.88 -8.70
N LEU A 115 -6.44 -7.95 -8.62
CA LEU A 115 -7.65 -8.04 -7.81
C LEU A 115 -8.91 -7.86 -8.66
N THR A 116 -10.05 -8.23 -8.12
CA THR A 116 -11.36 -7.94 -8.74
C THR A 116 -11.90 -6.60 -8.24
N SER A 117 -12.22 -5.70 -9.16
CA SER A 117 -12.87 -4.41 -8.90
C SER A 117 -14.33 -4.60 -8.48
N LEU A 118 -14.99 -3.50 -8.08
CA LEU A 118 -16.42 -3.53 -7.73
C LEU A 118 -17.34 -3.88 -8.92
N SER A 119 -16.90 -3.70 -10.17
CA SER A 119 -17.67 -4.11 -11.34
C SER A 119 -17.48 -5.60 -11.70
N GLY A 120 -16.53 -6.29 -11.06
CA GLY A 120 -16.13 -7.65 -11.41
C GLY A 120 -14.93 -7.73 -12.37
N LYS A 121 -14.37 -6.59 -12.79
CA LYS A 121 -13.22 -6.55 -13.71
C LYS A 121 -11.90 -6.89 -12.98
N PRO A 122 -11.00 -7.69 -13.59
CA PRO A 122 -9.65 -7.85 -13.06
C PRO A 122 -8.82 -6.57 -13.25
N VAL A 123 -8.17 -6.13 -12.18
CA VAL A 123 -7.28 -4.97 -12.13
C VAL A 123 -5.88 -5.44 -11.73
N PRO A 124 -4.88 -5.34 -12.62
CA PRO A 124 -3.49 -5.68 -12.29
C PRO A 124 -2.98 -4.85 -11.11
N VAL A 125 -2.18 -5.45 -10.23
CA VAL A 125 -1.54 -4.78 -9.10
C VAL A 125 -0.11 -5.26 -8.89
N SER A 126 0.74 -4.37 -8.38
CA SER A 126 2.03 -4.71 -7.79
C SER A 126 1.84 -4.78 -6.27
N ALA A 127 1.79 -6.00 -5.72
CA ALA A 127 1.48 -6.27 -4.32
C ALA A 127 2.75 -6.52 -3.49
N ASP A 128 3.65 -5.53 -3.43
CA ASP A 128 4.91 -5.62 -2.67
C ASP A 128 4.66 -5.48 -1.16
N THR A 129 3.64 -4.71 -0.79
CA THR A 129 3.21 -4.53 0.60
C THR A 129 1.69 -4.46 0.69
N LEU A 130 1.14 -5.05 1.75
CA LEU A 130 -0.29 -5.05 2.04
C LEU A 130 -0.57 -4.13 3.23
N CYS A 131 -1.35 -3.09 3.01
CA CYS A 131 -1.76 -2.17 4.07
C CYS A 131 -2.85 -2.82 4.95
N LEU A 132 -2.72 -2.64 6.27
CA LEU A 132 -3.73 -3.05 7.24
C LEU A 132 -4.13 -1.83 8.08
N HIS A 133 -5.42 -1.50 8.10
CA HIS A 133 -5.94 -0.44 8.96
C HIS A 133 -6.04 -0.94 10.40
N GLY A 134 -5.39 -0.24 11.33
CA GLY A 134 -5.31 -0.62 12.75
C GLY A 134 -6.36 0.06 13.65
N ASP A 135 -7.09 1.02 13.11
CA ASP A 135 -8.03 1.89 13.81
C ASP A 135 -9.48 1.38 13.79
N GLN A 136 -9.77 0.33 13.01
CA GLN A 136 -11.09 -0.25 12.90
C GLN A 136 -11.37 -1.32 13.98
N PRO A 137 -12.59 -1.39 14.53
CA PRO A 137 -13.03 -2.53 15.33
C PRO A 137 -12.82 -3.83 14.54
N GLY A 138 -12.05 -4.77 15.10
CA GLY A 138 -11.73 -6.03 14.42
C GLY A 138 -10.45 -6.03 13.57
N ALA A 139 -9.65 -4.95 13.55
CA ALA A 139 -8.37 -4.91 12.84
C ALA A 139 -7.44 -6.11 13.15
N VAL A 140 -7.40 -6.56 14.41
CA VAL A 140 -6.62 -7.73 14.82
C VAL A 140 -7.16 -9.02 14.21
N VAL A 141 -8.48 -9.15 14.06
CA VAL A 141 -9.12 -10.31 13.42
C VAL A 141 -8.75 -10.35 11.94
N PHE A 142 -8.82 -9.21 11.25
CA PHE A 142 -8.36 -9.06 9.87
C PHE A 142 -6.90 -9.46 9.70
N ALA A 143 -6.00 -8.89 10.50
CA ALA A 143 -4.58 -9.19 10.44
C ALA A 143 -4.29 -10.68 10.67
N ARG A 144 -5.00 -11.32 11.61
CA ARG A 144 -4.87 -12.77 11.88
C ARG A 144 -5.39 -13.61 10.72
N ALA A 145 -6.53 -13.27 10.13
CA ALA A 145 -7.10 -14.00 9.00
C ALA A 145 -6.15 -13.99 7.79
N ILE A 146 -5.64 -12.80 7.45
CA ILE A 146 -4.68 -12.63 6.35
C ILE A 146 -3.38 -13.40 6.64
N ARG A 147 -2.84 -13.27 7.86
CA ARG A 147 -1.60 -13.97 8.23
C ARG A 147 -1.76 -15.49 8.17
N LYS A 148 -2.90 -16.01 8.61
CA LYS A 148 -3.23 -17.44 8.54
C LYS A 148 -3.32 -17.90 7.08
N ALA A 149 -4.08 -17.20 6.25
CA ALA A 149 -4.23 -17.54 4.84
C ALA A 149 -2.88 -17.52 4.09
N PHE A 150 -2.03 -16.53 4.36
CA PHE A 150 -0.67 -16.50 3.82
C PHE A 150 0.16 -17.70 4.25
N ALA A 151 0.13 -18.08 5.53
CA ALA A 151 0.86 -19.24 6.03
C ALA A 151 0.37 -20.55 5.37
N GLU A 152 -0.94 -20.73 5.22
CA GLU A 152 -1.55 -21.90 4.57
C GLU A 152 -1.19 -22.01 3.09
N ARG A 153 -0.84 -20.88 2.45
CA ARG A 153 -0.42 -20.80 1.04
C ARG A 153 1.10 -20.73 0.87
N GLY A 154 1.88 -20.83 1.96
CA GLY A 154 3.34 -20.75 1.91
C GLY A 154 3.87 -19.34 1.58
N ILE A 155 3.04 -18.30 1.71
CA ILE A 155 3.42 -16.91 1.48
C ILE A 155 4.16 -16.40 2.72
N THR A 156 5.43 -16.04 2.53
CA THR A 156 6.25 -15.49 3.61
C THR A 156 6.00 -13.99 3.76
N VAL A 157 5.78 -13.54 5.00
CA VAL A 157 5.70 -12.12 5.33
C VAL A 157 7.04 -11.68 5.90
N ALA A 158 7.69 -10.78 5.18
CA ALA A 158 8.95 -10.15 5.57
C ALA A 158 8.87 -8.65 5.28
N ALA A 159 9.81 -7.89 5.84
CA ALA A 159 10.03 -6.52 5.34
C ALA A 159 10.61 -6.61 3.92
N PRO A 160 10.16 -5.76 2.98
CA PRO A 160 10.69 -5.72 1.62
C PRO A 160 12.13 -5.20 1.54
#